data_AF-A0A1F9MBN2-F1
#
_entry.id   AF-A0A1F9MBN2-F1
#
_cell.length_a   1.000
_cell.length_b   1.000
_cell.length_c   1.000
_cell.angle_alpha   90.00
_cell.angle_beta   90.00
_cell.angle_gamma   90.00
#
_symmetry.space_group_name_H-M   'P 1'
#
loop_
_entity.id
_entity.type
_entity.pdbx_description
1 polymer ?
#
loop_
_entity_poly.entity_id
_entity_poly.type
_entity_poly.pdbx_seq_one_letter_code
_entity_poly.pdbx_strand_id
1 'polypeptide(L)'
;MRRSILFSLVGVLSLMVACGEPIMTDGEHQGQSVTPAPALVESSRALGTSAIPANGPAAIPSNQTVDGGSLPLAATQDIPDCGEDCAPLGDEDDPPATVIGDLEVNGHLLNNQEKRMVVYIGTKVLPDLEQHFGNADKAMTAAVTVTWWSLKEGVLGTANPLAWSLCDSPRKNLTTDPLALCEEEAWQVGLAGIQAPRPGQTASNARYEETALSCYPEWKVGELLLDFAMEVGFEAQKDKIANSTSHLRASWLLRLPCVGFAEQAPIVTRECLEANKSWCHGTGWPESQRYAADPATAQRSRQDLEAIFKTLR
;
A
#
# COMPACT_ATOMS: atom_id res chain seq x y z
N MET A 1 11.74 -9.37 21.37
CA MET A 1 11.68 -8.79 22.74
C MET A 1 10.69 -7.62 22.78
N ARG A 2 9.38 -7.86 22.94
CA ARG A 2 8.43 -6.78 23.25
C ARG A 2 8.27 -6.68 24.76
N ARG A 3 8.48 -5.48 25.29
CA ARG A 3 8.09 -5.11 26.65
C ARG A 3 6.56 -5.13 26.72
N SER A 4 6.00 -6.13 27.38
CA SER A 4 4.62 -6.07 27.87
C SER A 4 4.51 -4.92 28.87
N ILE A 5 3.99 -3.77 28.44
CA ILE A 5 3.62 -2.68 29.33
C ILE A 5 2.25 -3.05 29.90
N LEU A 6 2.24 -3.59 31.12
CA LEU A 6 1.04 -3.66 31.96
C LEU A 6 0.56 -2.22 32.21
N PHE A 7 -0.60 -1.86 31.66
CA PHE A 7 -1.34 -0.69 32.11
C PHE A 7 -1.99 -1.02 33.45
N SER A 8 -1.44 -0.42 34.51
CA SER A 8 -2.04 -0.43 35.84
C SER A 8 -3.20 0.55 35.87
N LEU A 9 -4.42 0.06 36.08
CA LEU A 9 -5.58 0.88 36.44
C LEU A 9 -5.27 1.65 37.73
N VAL A 10 -5.25 2.97 37.65
CA VAL A 10 -5.41 3.86 38.81
C VAL A 10 -6.63 4.72 38.54
N GLY A 11 -7.70 4.45 39.28
CA GLY A 11 -8.88 5.29 39.34
C GLY A 11 -8.62 6.54 40.17
N VAL A 12 -9.09 7.68 39.69
CA VAL A 12 -9.33 8.91 40.47
C VAL A 12 -10.58 9.54 39.85
N LEU A 13 -11.74 9.31 40.46
CA LEU A 13 -12.44 10.20 41.41
C LEU A 13 -13.07 11.43 40.73
N SER A 14 -14.39 11.37 40.63
CA SER A 14 -15.33 12.42 40.22
C SER A 14 -15.16 13.72 41.01
N LEU A 15 -15.24 14.86 40.31
CA LEU A 15 -15.78 16.09 40.89
C LEU A 15 -16.75 16.74 39.90
N MET A 16 -18.03 16.76 40.28
CA MET A 16 -19.05 17.65 39.73
C MET A 16 -18.81 19.08 40.24
N VAL A 17 -18.91 20.08 39.36
CA VAL A 17 -19.23 21.47 39.76
C VAL A 17 -20.17 22.07 38.70
N ALA A 18 -21.08 22.88 39.22
CA ALA A 18 -22.40 23.23 38.73
C ALA A 18 -22.46 24.36 37.69
N CYS A 19 -23.65 24.48 37.10
CA CYS A 19 -24.18 25.56 36.29
C CYS A 19 -23.93 26.97 36.87
N GLY A 20 -23.72 27.93 35.98
CA GLY A 20 -23.79 29.36 36.30
C GLY A 20 -23.76 30.24 35.05
N GLU A 21 -24.93 30.71 34.63
CA GLU A 21 -25.15 31.96 33.88
C GLU A 21 -26.14 32.80 34.75
N PRO A 22 -26.35 34.12 34.51
CA PRO A 22 -25.66 35.10 33.66
C PRO A 22 -25.33 36.42 34.43
N ILE A 23 -24.46 37.28 33.87
CA ILE A 23 -24.46 38.72 34.19
C ILE A 23 -24.25 39.54 32.91
N MET A 24 -25.24 40.37 32.59
CA MET A 24 -25.14 41.47 31.62
C MET A 24 -24.29 42.60 32.20
N THR A 25 -23.40 43.17 31.38
CA THR A 25 -23.01 44.58 31.50
C THR A 25 -22.84 45.18 30.12
N ASP A 26 -23.60 46.24 29.89
CA ASP A 26 -23.49 47.17 28.77
C ASP A 26 -22.11 47.83 28.70
N GLY A 27 -21.65 48.14 27.48
CA GLY A 27 -20.43 48.89 27.24
C GLY A 27 -20.35 49.34 25.79
N GLU A 28 -20.97 50.48 25.49
CA GLU A 28 -20.74 51.28 24.29
C GLU A 28 -19.24 51.47 24.02
N HIS A 29 -18.81 51.30 22.76
CA HIS A 29 -17.86 52.23 22.15
C HIS A 29 -17.84 52.13 20.62
N GLN A 30 -18.29 53.24 20.02
CA GLN A 30 -17.71 54.01 18.93
C GLN A 30 -17.40 53.32 17.59
N GLY A 31 -17.95 53.95 16.55
CA GLY A 31 -17.94 53.45 15.20
C GLY A 31 -16.58 53.54 14.50
N GLN A 32 -16.42 52.65 13.53
CA GLN A 32 -15.43 52.79 12.49
C GLN A 32 -16.10 52.70 11.11
N SER A 33 -15.70 53.69 10.32
CA SER A 33 -16.14 54.01 8.97
C SER A 33 -15.89 52.87 7.99
N VAL A 34 -16.92 52.50 7.23
CA VAL A 34 -16.84 51.62 6.07
C VAL A 34 -16.27 52.43 4.90
N THR A 35 -15.09 52.05 4.42
CA THR A 35 -14.57 52.47 3.11
C THR A 35 -14.84 51.37 2.09
N PRO A 36 -15.41 51.68 0.90
CA PRO A 36 -15.60 50.69 -0.14
C PRO A 36 -14.29 50.37 -0.88
N ALA A 37 -14.17 49.10 -1.26
CA ALA A 37 -13.07 48.53 -2.03
C ALA A 37 -12.85 49.26 -3.38
N PRO A 38 -11.59 49.43 -3.83
CA PRO A 38 -11.31 49.91 -5.18
C PRO A 38 -11.52 48.79 -6.20
N ALA A 39 -12.17 49.17 -7.31
CA ALA A 39 -12.34 48.38 -8.51
C ALA A 39 -10.99 47.91 -9.08
N LEU A 40 -10.90 46.62 -9.41
CA LEU A 40 -9.78 46.06 -10.16
C LEU A 40 -9.85 46.51 -11.62
N VAL A 41 -8.82 47.24 -12.01
CA VAL A 41 -8.54 47.70 -13.38
C VAL A 41 -8.08 46.52 -14.23
N GLU A 42 -8.74 46.35 -15.38
CA GLU A 42 -8.29 45.54 -16.50
C GLU A 42 -6.91 45.99 -16.97
N SER A 43 -5.95 45.07 -17.03
CA SER A 43 -4.73 45.26 -17.82
C SER A 43 -4.50 44.04 -18.70
N SER A 44 -5.01 44.17 -19.92
CA SER A 44 -4.71 43.33 -21.07
C SER A 44 -3.22 43.42 -21.39
N ARG A 45 -2.50 42.28 -21.35
CA ARG A 45 -1.25 42.12 -22.06
C ARG A 45 -1.22 40.81 -22.85
N ALA A 46 -1.01 41.02 -24.14
CA ALA A 46 -0.87 40.14 -25.28
C ALA A 46 -0.35 38.71 -25.02
N LEU A 47 -1.12 37.77 -25.55
CA LEU A 47 -0.77 36.38 -25.85
C LEU A 47 0.38 36.33 -26.87
N GLY A 48 1.50 35.74 -26.47
CA GLY A 48 2.46 35.10 -27.38
C GLY A 48 2.07 33.64 -27.53
N THR A 49 1.51 33.27 -28.67
CA THR A 49 1.20 31.90 -29.06
C THR A 49 2.50 31.13 -29.36
N SER A 50 2.83 30.16 -28.50
CA SER A 50 3.76 29.08 -28.87
C SER A 50 3.02 27.76 -28.75
N ALA A 51 2.63 27.24 -29.91
CA ALA A 51 1.94 25.96 -30.06
C ALA A 51 2.93 24.84 -29.76
N ILE A 52 2.66 24.07 -28.70
CA ILE A 52 3.26 22.75 -28.49
C ILE A 52 2.35 21.75 -29.22
N PRO A 53 2.90 20.90 -30.13
CA PRO A 53 2.08 19.98 -30.91
C PRO A 53 1.53 18.85 -30.05
N ALA A 54 0.21 18.64 -30.18
CA ALA A 54 -0.46 17.42 -29.72
C ALA A 54 0.00 16.24 -30.59
N ASN A 55 1.05 15.55 -30.14
CA ASN A 55 1.36 14.22 -30.65
C ASN A 55 0.44 13.22 -29.94
N GLY A 56 -0.71 12.94 -30.56
CA GLY A 56 -1.50 11.75 -30.23
C GLY A 56 -0.68 10.49 -30.51
N PRO A 57 -0.88 9.41 -29.74
CA PRO A 57 -0.22 8.15 -30.05
C PRO A 57 -0.73 7.63 -31.40
N ALA A 58 0.22 7.32 -32.27
CA ALA A 58 -0.02 6.70 -33.57
C ALA A 58 -0.81 5.40 -33.39
N ALA A 59 -1.87 5.25 -34.18
CA ALA A 59 -2.59 4.01 -34.32
C ALA A 59 -1.63 2.90 -34.77
N ILE A 60 -1.48 1.87 -33.93
CA ILE A 60 -0.82 0.63 -34.32
C ILE A 60 -1.84 -0.17 -35.13
N PRO A 61 -1.50 -0.66 -36.34
CA PRO A 61 -2.43 -1.44 -37.15
C PRO A 61 -2.72 -2.79 -36.48
N SER A 62 -3.99 -3.00 -36.16
CA SER A 62 -4.55 -4.31 -35.82
C SER A 62 -4.49 -5.23 -37.03
N ASN A 63 -3.43 -6.01 -37.15
CA ASN A 63 -3.49 -7.31 -37.83
C ASN A 63 -2.27 -8.17 -37.49
N GLN A 64 -2.37 -8.96 -36.43
CA GLN A 64 -1.69 -10.25 -36.34
C GLN A 64 -2.40 -11.09 -35.28
N THR A 65 -3.16 -12.06 -35.76
CA THR A 65 -3.58 -13.23 -35.00
C THR A 65 -2.30 -14.00 -34.68
N VAL A 66 -1.74 -13.77 -33.48
CA VAL A 66 -0.62 -14.58 -32.97
C VAL A 66 -1.24 -15.67 -32.13
N ASP A 67 -1.02 -16.91 -32.57
CA ASP A 67 -1.40 -18.13 -31.88
C ASP A 67 -1.06 -18.07 -30.39
N GLY A 68 -2.00 -18.54 -29.57
CA GLY A 68 -1.92 -18.62 -28.12
C GLY A 68 -0.84 -19.59 -27.64
N GLY A 69 0.42 -19.18 -27.77
CA GLY A 69 1.51 -19.73 -26.99
C GLY A 69 1.29 -19.33 -25.53
N SER A 70 0.81 -20.29 -24.72
CA SER A 70 0.88 -20.16 -23.26
C SER A 70 2.30 -19.77 -22.90
N LEU A 71 2.47 -18.56 -22.35
CA LEU A 71 3.71 -18.22 -21.68
C LEU A 71 3.93 -19.30 -20.61
N PRO A 72 5.10 -19.97 -20.58
CA PRO A 72 5.38 -20.87 -19.49
C PRO A 72 5.18 -20.06 -18.21
N LEU A 73 4.48 -20.67 -17.25
CA LEU A 73 4.53 -20.25 -15.86
C LEU A 73 5.95 -19.71 -15.61
N ALA A 74 6.06 -18.62 -14.84
CA ALA A 74 7.23 -18.51 -14.00
C ALA A 74 7.32 -19.87 -13.32
N ALA A 75 8.21 -20.73 -13.85
CA ALA A 75 8.58 -21.94 -13.18
C ALA A 75 8.83 -21.49 -11.75
N THR A 76 8.53 -22.34 -10.80
CA THR A 76 9.32 -22.41 -9.59
C THR A 76 10.78 -22.56 -10.02
N GLN A 77 11.36 -21.50 -10.58
CA GLN A 77 12.78 -21.32 -10.66
C GLN A 77 13.17 -21.29 -9.22
N ASP A 78 14.09 -22.18 -8.89
CA ASP A 78 14.84 -22.16 -7.66
C ASP A 78 15.09 -20.70 -7.31
N ILE A 79 14.23 -20.19 -6.42
CA ILE A 79 14.50 -18.96 -5.69
C ILE A 79 15.89 -19.24 -5.13
N PRO A 80 16.89 -18.36 -5.35
CA PRO A 80 18.19 -18.55 -4.74
C PRO A 80 17.93 -18.92 -3.31
N ASP A 81 18.27 -20.17 -2.95
CA ASP A 81 18.17 -20.67 -1.59
C ASP A 81 18.81 -19.57 -0.76
N CYS A 82 18.02 -18.84 0.01
CA CYS A 82 18.52 -17.69 0.76
C CYS A 82 19.34 -18.15 1.98
N GLY A 83 19.98 -19.32 1.85
CA GLY A 83 20.42 -20.18 2.92
C GLY A 83 19.25 -20.68 3.76
N GLU A 84 19.58 -21.53 4.71
CA GLU A 84 18.73 -21.96 5.82
C GLU A 84 18.18 -20.78 6.67
N ASP A 85 18.49 -19.53 6.32
CA ASP A 85 18.17 -18.30 7.05
C ASP A 85 16.87 -17.61 6.57
N CYS A 86 16.28 -18.03 5.45
CA CYS A 86 14.89 -17.67 5.11
C CYS A 86 13.91 -18.53 5.91
N ALA A 87 13.93 -18.38 7.23
CA ALA A 87 12.86 -18.92 8.04
C ALA A 87 11.53 -18.34 7.51
N PRO A 88 10.51 -19.16 7.21
CA PRO A 88 9.16 -18.63 7.05
C PRO A 88 8.88 -17.75 8.28
N LEU A 89 8.31 -16.55 8.07
CA LEU A 89 8.06 -15.53 9.12
C LEU A 89 7.83 -16.23 10.46
N GLY A 90 8.73 -16.05 11.42
CA GLY A 90 8.96 -17.01 12.51
C GLY A 90 7.66 -17.48 13.17
N ASP A 91 7.51 -18.80 13.29
CA ASP A 91 6.30 -19.50 13.73
C ASP A 91 5.78 -19.12 15.15
N GLU A 92 6.48 -18.26 15.89
CA GLU A 92 6.20 -18.01 17.32
C GLU A 92 5.15 -16.92 17.59
N ASP A 93 4.90 -15.99 16.65
CA ASP A 93 3.93 -14.89 16.83
C ASP A 93 2.77 -14.89 15.81
N ASP A 94 2.73 -15.92 14.96
CA ASP A 94 1.66 -16.06 14.00
C ASP A 94 0.38 -16.55 14.69
N PRO A 95 -0.78 -15.91 14.47
CA PRO A 95 -2.04 -16.46 14.95
C PRO A 95 -2.16 -17.86 14.35
N PRO A 96 -2.38 -18.91 15.17
CA PRO A 96 -2.38 -20.27 14.67
C PRO A 96 -3.38 -20.36 13.52
N ALA A 97 -2.86 -20.69 12.32
CA ALA A 97 -3.64 -20.79 11.08
C ALA A 97 -4.84 -21.75 11.19
N THR A 98 -4.90 -22.52 12.29
CA THR A 98 -5.93 -23.48 12.71
C THR A 98 -7.22 -22.86 13.24
N VAL A 99 -7.30 -21.56 13.58
CA VAL A 99 -8.56 -20.97 14.10
C VAL A 99 -9.44 -20.41 12.98
N ILE A 100 -8.85 -19.99 11.86
CA ILE A 100 -9.59 -19.43 10.73
C ILE A 100 -9.77 -20.54 9.70
N GLY A 101 -11.03 -20.89 9.43
CA GLY A 101 -11.40 -21.91 8.44
C GLY A 101 -10.90 -21.59 7.04
N ASP A 102 -11.33 -22.38 6.07
CA ASP A 102 -10.99 -22.12 4.68
C ASP A 102 -11.53 -20.75 4.26
N LEU A 103 -10.68 -19.95 3.59
CA LEU A 103 -11.05 -18.65 3.03
C LEU A 103 -11.25 -18.81 1.53
N GLU A 104 -12.33 -18.24 1.02
CA GLU A 104 -12.69 -18.28 -0.40
C GLU A 104 -12.80 -16.85 -0.93
N VAL A 105 -12.26 -16.61 -2.12
CA VAL A 105 -12.36 -15.34 -2.84
C VAL A 105 -12.79 -15.64 -4.29
N ASN A 106 -13.94 -15.12 -4.69
CA ASN A 106 -14.56 -15.34 -6.00
C ASN A 106 -14.67 -16.85 -6.35
N GLY A 107 -15.13 -17.70 -5.43
CA GLY A 107 -15.29 -19.13 -5.72
C GLY A 107 -14.00 -19.95 -5.61
N HIS A 108 -12.87 -19.32 -5.25
CA HIS A 108 -11.57 -19.98 -5.19
C HIS A 108 -11.06 -20.04 -3.74
N LEU A 109 -10.77 -21.26 -3.29
CA LEU A 109 -10.07 -21.47 -2.02
C LEU A 109 -8.67 -20.85 -2.10
N LEU A 110 -8.36 -19.99 -1.14
CA LEU A 110 -7.01 -19.47 -0.97
C LEU A 110 -6.09 -20.59 -0.53
N ASN A 111 -4.89 -20.65 -1.12
CA ASN A 111 -3.86 -21.56 -0.63
C ASN A 111 -3.37 -21.12 0.77
N ASN A 112 -2.60 -21.97 1.46
CA ASN A 112 -2.15 -21.69 2.83
C ASN A 112 -1.42 -20.35 2.98
N GLN A 113 -0.59 -19.99 2.00
CA GLN A 113 0.19 -18.75 2.02
C GLN A 113 -0.70 -17.53 1.75
N GLU A 114 -1.57 -17.58 0.74
CA GLU A 114 -2.56 -16.53 0.48
C GLU A 114 -3.47 -16.31 1.70
N LYS A 115 -3.96 -17.40 2.30
CA LYS A 115 -4.78 -17.37 3.52
C LYS A 115 -4.05 -16.67 4.66
N ARG A 116 -2.82 -17.08 4.94
CA ARG A 116 -1.95 -16.48 5.97
C ARG A 116 -1.83 -14.98 5.76
N MET A 117 -1.57 -14.54 4.54
CA MET A 117 -1.41 -13.12 4.23
C MET A 117 -2.71 -12.32 4.33
N VAL A 118 -3.83 -12.88 3.87
CA VAL A 118 -5.15 -12.22 4.06
C VAL A 118 -5.46 -12.05 5.55
N VAL A 119 -5.16 -13.06 6.38
CA VAL A 119 -5.32 -12.94 7.84
C VAL A 119 -4.37 -11.90 8.43
N TYR A 120 -3.10 -11.90 8.04
CA TYR A 120 -2.13 -10.89 8.47
C TYR A 120 -2.60 -9.47 8.11
N ILE A 121 -3.11 -9.26 6.89
CA ILE A 121 -3.64 -7.97 6.46
C ILE A 121 -4.82 -7.54 7.32
N GLY A 122 -5.80 -8.42 7.53
CA GLY A 122 -6.99 -8.09 8.32
C GLY A 122 -6.68 -7.81 9.80
N THR A 123 -5.68 -8.49 10.38
CA THR A 123 -5.39 -8.43 11.82
C THR A 123 -4.24 -7.51 12.21
N LYS A 124 -3.33 -7.19 11.29
CA LYS A 124 -2.16 -6.33 11.53
C LYS A 124 -2.20 -5.05 10.71
N VAL A 125 -2.39 -5.17 9.38
CA VAL A 125 -2.28 -4.03 8.47
C VAL A 125 -3.50 -3.12 8.52
N LEU A 126 -4.71 -3.68 8.58
CA LEU A 126 -5.94 -2.90 8.63
C LEU A 126 -5.98 -1.96 9.87
N PRO A 127 -5.67 -2.39 11.10
CA PRO A 127 -5.56 -1.49 12.25
C PRO A 127 -4.57 -0.33 12.04
N ASP A 128 -3.39 -0.59 11.46
CA ASP A 128 -2.40 0.46 11.18
C ASP A 128 -2.94 1.47 10.14
N LEU A 129 -3.68 0.98 9.13
CA LEU A 129 -4.36 1.84 8.16
C LEU A 129 -5.47 2.67 8.80
N GLU A 130 -6.24 2.12 9.75
CA GLU A 130 -7.26 2.88 10.50
C GLU A 130 -6.63 4.06 11.24
N GLN A 131 -5.48 3.83 11.86
CA GLN A 131 -4.71 4.88 12.52
C GLN A 131 -4.20 5.93 11.51
N HIS A 132 -3.60 5.49 10.40
CA HIS A 132 -3.10 6.38 9.36
C HIS A 132 -4.20 7.28 8.77
N PHE A 133 -5.34 6.69 8.40
CA PHE A 133 -6.44 7.43 7.78
C PHE A 133 -7.33 8.18 8.78
N GLY A 134 -7.28 7.82 10.07
CA GLY A 134 -8.24 8.29 11.09
C GLY A 134 -9.70 7.94 10.75
N ASN A 135 -9.92 6.96 9.88
CA ASN A 135 -11.23 6.60 9.34
C ASN A 135 -11.26 5.13 8.93
N ALA A 136 -12.10 4.35 9.61
CA ALA A 136 -12.22 2.90 9.41
C ALA A 136 -12.70 2.52 7.99
N ASP A 137 -13.62 3.28 7.40
CA ASP A 137 -14.15 2.97 6.07
C ASP A 137 -13.10 3.20 4.97
N LYS A 138 -12.30 4.26 5.10
CA LYS A 138 -11.17 4.53 4.20
C LYS A 138 -10.09 3.45 4.34
N ALA A 139 -9.77 3.06 5.57
CA ALA A 139 -8.82 1.98 5.83
C ALA A 139 -9.28 0.64 5.27
N MET A 140 -10.56 0.28 5.48
CA MET A 140 -11.18 -0.92 4.90
C MET A 140 -11.12 -0.88 3.38
N THR A 141 -11.47 0.26 2.77
CA THR A 141 -11.42 0.44 1.31
C THR A 141 -10.00 0.25 0.77
N ALA A 142 -9.00 0.82 1.42
CA ALA A 142 -7.59 0.67 1.05
C ALA A 142 -7.13 -0.79 1.21
N ALA A 143 -7.41 -1.41 2.36
CA ALA A 143 -7.08 -2.81 2.64
C ALA A 143 -7.67 -3.75 1.59
N VAL A 144 -8.98 -3.68 1.33
CA VAL A 144 -9.66 -4.52 0.35
C VAL A 144 -9.09 -4.32 -1.05
N THR A 145 -8.90 -3.05 -1.45
CA THR A 145 -8.45 -2.72 -2.81
C THR A 145 -7.03 -3.21 -3.09
N VAL A 146 -6.12 -3.00 -2.14
CA VAL A 146 -4.72 -3.42 -2.31
C VAL A 146 -4.56 -4.92 -2.10
N THR A 147 -5.33 -5.55 -1.23
CA THR A 147 -5.33 -7.03 -1.10
C THR A 147 -5.82 -7.69 -2.38
N TRP A 148 -6.90 -7.19 -2.97
CA TRP A 148 -7.37 -7.67 -4.28
C TRP A 148 -6.30 -7.53 -5.36
N TRP A 149 -5.66 -6.35 -5.44
CA TRP A 149 -4.55 -6.12 -6.36
C TRP A 149 -3.42 -7.13 -6.15
N SER A 150 -3.02 -7.36 -4.90
CA SER A 150 -1.91 -8.24 -4.53
C SER A 150 -2.21 -9.73 -4.80
N LEU A 151 -3.46 -10.15 -4.60
CA LEU A 151 -3.94 -11.47 -5.05
C LEU A 151 -3.90 -11.58 -6.56
N LYS A 152 -4.44 -10.59 -7.28
CA LYS A 152 -4.45 -10.54 -8.75
C LYS A 152 -3.05 -10.61 -9.35
N GLU A 153 -2.08 -9.95 -8.75
CA GLU A 153 -0.65 -9.97 -9.15
C GLU A 153 0.10 -11.23 -8.65
N GLY A 154 -0.55 -12.09 -7.86
CA GLY A 154 0.07 -13.30 -7.30
C GLY A 154 1.11 -13.06 -6.20
N VAL A 155 1.22 -11.83 -5.70
CA VAL A 155 2.18 -11.45 -4.63
C VAL A 155 1.93 -12.26 -3.37
N LEU A 156 0.66 -12.42 -2.97
CA LEU A 156 0.30 -13.12 -1.72
C LEU A 156 0.62 -14.61 -1.73
N GLY A 157 0.81 -15.22 -2.91
CA GLY A 157 1.18 -16.63 -3.05
C GLY A 157 2.69 -16.88 -2.96
N THR A 158 3.51 -15.84 -2.86
CA THR A 158 4.98 -15.96 -2.79
C THR A 158 5.44 -16.38 -1.39
N ALA A 159 6.65 -16.96 -1.30
CA ALA A 159 7.19 -17.47 -0.03
C ALA A 159 7.39 -16.37 1.03
N ASN A 160 7.91 -15.21 0.63
CA ASN A 160 8.11 -14.05 1.50
C ASN A 160 7.56 -12.77 0.85
N PRO A 161 6.24 -12.55 0.93
CA PRO A 161 5.57 -11.43 0.26
C PRO A 161 5.91 -10.08 0.90
N LEU A 162 6.31 -10.06 2.18
CA LEU A 162 6.71 -8.82 2.88
C LEU A 162 8.05 -8.28 2.36
N ALA A 163 9.02 -9.15 2.10
CA ALA A 163 10.31 -8.77 1.51
C ALA A 163 10.31 -8.74 -0.02
N TRP A 164 9.18 -9.09 -0.65
CA TRP A 164 9.08 -9.33 -2.09
C TRP A 164 9.58 -8.14 -2.93
N SER A 165 10.20 -8.48 -4.05
CA SER A 165 10.81 -7.54 -4.98
C SER A 165 10.75 -8.16 -6.38
N LEU A 166 10.18 -7.43 -7.33
CA LEU A 166 10.10 -7.85 -8.72
C LEU A 166 10.61 -6.73 -9.62
N CYS A 167 11.68 -7.02 -10.35
CA CYS A 167 12.04 -6.23 -11.50
C CYS A 167 11.28 -6.77 -12.70
N ASP A 168 10.42 -5.95 -13.29
CA ASP A 168 9.99 -6.18 -14.66
C ASP A 168 11.25 -6.20 -15.56
N SER A 169 11.27 -6.98 -16.63
CA SER A 169 12.28 -6.77 -17.67
C SER A 169 11.75 -7.32 -18.99
N PRO A 170 12.16 -6.76 -20.14
CA PRO A 170 11.76 -7.23 -21.46
C PRO A 170 12.02 -8.73 -21.71
N ARG A 171 12.92 -9.33 -20.94
CA ARG A 171 13.32 -10.74 -21.09
C ARG A 171 12.64 -11.65 -20.07
N LYS A 172 12.39 -11.15 -18.86
CA LYS A 172 11.71 -11.87 -17.79
C LYS A 172 11.49 -10.98 -16.57
N ASN A 173 10.40 -11.20 -15.85
CA ASN A 173 10.27 -10.76 -14.47
C ASN A 173 11.29 -11.49 -13.59
N LEU A 174 12.12 -10.74 -12.88
CA LEU A 174 13.17 -11.25 -12.01
C LEU A 174 12.86 -10.88 -10.56
N THR A 175 12.67 -11.89 -9.72
CA THR A 175 12.73 -11.68 -8.28
C THR A 175 14.16 -11.34 -7.89
N THR A 176 14.33 -10.22 -7.20
CA THR A 176 15.66 -9.72 -6.81
C THR A 176 15.85 -9.78 -5.31
N ASP A 177 17.13 -9.79 -4.90
CA ASP A 177 17.51 -9.59 -3.51
C ASP A 177 16.89 -8.28 -2.99
N PRO A 178 16.31 -8.23 -1.77
CA PRO A 178 15.67 -7.02 -1.25
C PRO A 178 16.59 -5.81 -1.07
N LEU A 179 17.91 -5.99 -1.11
CA LEU A 179 18.89 -4.91 -1.18
C LEU A 179 19.26 -4.50 -2.61
N ALA A 180 18.92 -5.32 -3.61
CA ALA A 180 19.15 -4.99 -5.00
C ALA A 180 18.14 -3.95 -5.50
N LEU A 181 18.61 -3.10 -6.42
CA LEU A 181 17.79 -2.12 -7.12
C LEU A 181 17.55 -2.60 -8.55
N CYS A 182 16.35 -2.35 -9.10
CA CYS A 182 16.11 -2.52 -10.52
C CYS A 182 16.64 -1.29 -11.27
N GLU A 183 17.79 -1.43 -11.95
CA GLU A 183 18.52 -0.29 -12.53
C GLU A 183 17.78 0.40 -13.69
N GLU A 184 17.04 -0.34 -14.51
CA GLU A 184 16.46 0.18 -15.77
C GLU A 184 14.94 -0.02 -15.91
N GLU A 185 14.30 -0.74 -14.98
CA GLU A 185 12.99 -1.34 -15.21
C GLU A 185 11.92 -0.93 -14.19
N ALA A 186 10.66 -1.29 -14.45
CA ALA A 186 9.62 -1.17 -13.43
C ALA A 186 9.95 -2.09 -12.24
N TRP A 187 9.90 -1.53 -11.04
CA TRP A 187 10.23 -2.24 -9.81
C TRP A 187 9.01 -2.31 -8.91
N GLN A 188 8.49 -3.50 -8.62
CA GLN A 188 7.42 -3.67 -7.65
C GLN A 188 7.96 -4.27 -6.35
N VAL A 189 7.45 -3.81 -5.21
CA VAL A 189 7.93 -4.25 -3.89
C VAL A 189 6.82 -4.50 -2.89
N GLY A 190 7.12 -5.41 -1.96
CA GLY A 190 6.33 -5.68 -0.76
C GLY A 190 4.97 -6.27 -1.03
N LEU A 191 4.22 -6.41 0.07
CA LEU A 191 2.91 -7.04 0.09
C LEU A 191 1.90 -6.37 -0.86
N ALA A 192 2.03 -5.06 -1.05
CA ALA A 192 1.14 -4.25 -1.87
C ALA A 192 1.42 -4.36 -3.38
N GLY A 193 2.53 -4.97 -3.80
CA GLY A 193 2.95 -4.98 -5.20
C GLY A 193 3.10 -3.57 -5.79
N ILE A 194 3.50 -2.61 -4.97
CA ILE A 194 3.58 -1.19 -5.34
C ILE A 194 4.84 -0.91 -6.17
N GLN A 195 4.71 -0.06 -7.19
CA GLN A 195 5.87 0.37 -7.96
C GLN A 195 6.75 1.32 -7.14
N ALA A 196 7.97 0.87 -6.83
CA ALA A 196 9.00 1.71 -6.24
C ALA A 196 9.55 2.70 -7.28
N PRO A 197 10.00 3.90 -6.84
CA PRO A 197 10.63 4.86 -7.73
C PRO A 197 11.82 4.25 -8.48
N ARG A 198 11.92 4.50 -9.78
CA ARG A 198 13.04 4.01 -10.60
C ARG A 198 14.29 4.85 -10.38
N PRO A 199 15.50 4.28 -10.48
CA PRO A 199 16.73 5.05 -10.52
C PRO A 199 16.66 6.17 -11.58
N GLY A 200 16.99 7.39 -11.16
CA GLY A 200 16.90 8.59 -12.02
C GLY A 200 15.57 9.34 -11.92
N GLN A 201 14.55 8.78 -11.28
CA GLN A 201 13.41 9.55 -10.79
C GLN A 201 13.75 10.15 -9.42
N THR A 202 13.28 11.36 -9.15
CA THR A 202 13.45 11.96 -7.82
C THR A 202 12.60 11.20 -6.82
N ALA A 203 13.20 10.24 -6.11
CA ALA A 203 12.60 9.59 -4.96
C ALA A 203 12.71 10.53 -3.75
N SER A 204 11.68 11.33 -3.49
CA SER A 204 11.57 12.03 -2.21
C SER A 204 11.07 11.05 -1.16
N ASN A 205 11.98 10.57 -0.32
CA ASN A 205 11.64 9.67 0.79
C ASN A 205 10.69 10.33 1.81
N ALA A 206 10.66 11.67 1.87
CA ALA A 206 9.88 12.43 2.84
C ALA A 206 8.40 12.01 2.87
N ARG A 207 7.78 11.77 1.70
CA ARG A 207 6.39 11.31 1.62
C ARG A 207 6.21 9.94 2.29
N TYR A 208 7.07 8.98 1.97
CA TYR A 208 6.96 7.63 2.50
C TYR A 208 7.32 7.57 4.00
N GLU A 209 8.25 8.42 4.44
CA GLU A 209 8.58 8.60 5.85
C GLU A 209 7.41 9.22 6.63
N GLU A 210 6.76 10.24 6.08
CA GLU A 210 5.56 10.84 6.67
C GLU A 210 4.42 9.82 6.79
N THR A 211 4.16 9.06 5.72
CA THR A 211 3.18 7.96 5.75
C THR A 211 3.57 6.91 6.81
N ALA A 212 4.84 6.52 6.89
CA ALA A 212 5.33 5.58 7.90
C ALA A 212 5.11 6.10 9.33
N LEU A 213 5.44 7.35 9.61
CA LEU A 213 5.24 7.95 10.94
C LEU A 213 3.76 8.16 11.26
N SER A 214 2.89 8.28 10.27
CA SER A 214 1.44 8.31 10.48
C SER A 214 0.87 6.91 10.81
N CYS A 215 1.40 5.86 10.17
CA CYS A 215 1.10 4.47 10.51
C CYS A 215 1.71 4.05 11.87
N TYR A 216 2.86 4.61 12.25
CA TYR A 216 3.68 4.18 13.39
C TYR A 216 4.23 5.39 14.19
N PRO A 217 3.38 6.17 14.88
CA PRO A 217 3.74 7.48 15.45
C PRO A 217 4.75 7.43 16.59
N GLU A 218 4.85 6.30 17.28
CA GLU A 218 5.79 6.09 18.38
C GLU A 218 7.19 5.67 17.91
N TRP A 219 7.38 5.45 16.60
CA TRP A 219 8.62 4.94 16.03
C TRP A 219 9.42 6.03 15.34
N LYS A 220 10.75 5.89 15.34
CA LYS A 220 11.58 6.57 14.34
C LYS A 220 11.69 5.69 13.10
N VAL A 221 11.75 6.30 11.92
CA VAL A 221 11.84 5.55 10.66
C VAL A 221 12.99 4.53 10.64
N GLY A 222 14.18 4.90 11.13
CA GLY A 222 15.31 3.97 11.18
C GLY A 222 15.07 2.78 12.12
N GLU A 223 14.42 2.99 13.26
CA GLU A 223 14.06 1.93 14.21
C GLU A 223 12.98 1.02 13.63
N LEU A 224 11.99 1.59 12.93
CA LEU A 224 10.94 0.85 12.24
C LEU A 224 11.50 -0.04 11.12
N LEU A 225 12.38 0.50 10.27
CA LEU A 225 13.02 -0.26 9.20
C LEU A 225 13.96 -1.35 9.74
N LEU A 226 14.61 -1.09 10.89
CA LEU A 226 15.41 -2.09 11.58
C LEU A 226 14.52 -3.24 12.07
N ASP A 227 13.43 -2.94 12.79
CA ASP A 227 12.49 -3.93 13.33
C ASP A 227 11.86 -4.76 12.21
N PHE A 228 11.38 -4.10 11.16
CA PHE A 228 10.79 -4.76 10.01
C PHE A 228 11.80 -5.66 9.27
N ALA A 229 13.05 -5.24 9.13
CA ALA A 229 14.09 -6.09 8.55
C ALA A 229 14.31 -7.38 9.35
N MET A 230 14.24 -7.31 10.68
CA MET A 230 14.31 -8.52 11.52
C MET A 230 13.07 -9.40 11.34
N GLU A 231 11.86 -8.81 11.32
CA GLU A 231 10.59 -9.52 11.13
C GLU A 231 10.58 -10.33 9.83
N VAL A 232 11.14 -9.78 8.75
CA VAL A 232 11.12 -10.41 7.43
C VAL A 232 12.35 -11.29 7.12
N GLY A 233 13.20 -11.56 8.12
CA GLY A 233 14.33 -12.51 8.01
C GLY A 233 15.66 -11.90 7.56
N PHE A 234 15.82 -10.57 7.60
CA PHE A 234 17.03 -9.85 7.16
C PHE A 234 17.89 -9.37 8.35
N GLU A 235 18.01 -10.19 9.38
CA GLU A 235 18.76 -9.89 10.62
C GLU A 235 20.21 -9.47 10.32
N ALA A 236 20.89 -10.15 9.38
CA ALA A 236 22.27 -9.85 9.01
C ALA A 236 22.43 -8.52 8.23
N GLN A 237 21.35 -7.97 7.68
CA GLN A 237 21.35 -6.76 6.85
C GLN A 237 20.59 -5.59 7.48
N LYS A 238 19.96 -5.77 8.65
CA LYS A 238 19.08 -4.78 9.29
C LYS A 238 19.69 -3.39 9.45
N ASP A 239 20.98 -3.30 9.79
CA ASP A 239 21.66 -2.01 9.94
C ASP A 239 21.83 -1.28 8.60
N LYS A 240 22.07 -2.03 7.52
CA LYS A 240 22.14 -1.45 6.16
C LYS A 240 20.76 -0.96 5.70
N ILE A 241 19.71 -1.70 6.05
CA ILE A 241 18.32 -1.36 5.71
C ILE A 241 17.87 -0.12 6.49
N ALA A 242 18.08 -0.10 7.80
CA ALA A 242 17.74 1.01 8.70
C ALA A 242 18.41 2.33 8.29
N ASN A 243 19.68 2.25 7.88
CA ASN A 243 20.49 3.38 7.45
C ASN A 243 20.48 3.59 5.92
N SER A 244 19.64 2.88 5.18
CA SER A 244 19.54 3.04 3.73
C SER A 244 19.10 4.47 3.36
N THR A 245 19.47 4.91 2.17
CA THR A 245 19.11 6.22 1.62
C THR A 245 18.58 6.08 0.20
N SER A 246 18.10 7.20 -0.39
CA SER A 246 17.66 7.26 -1.78
C SER A 246 16.62 6.17 -2.12
N HIS A 247 16.73 5.53 -3.29
CA HIS A 247 15.81 4.53 -3.82
C HIS A 247 15.71 3.28 -2.96
N LEU A 248 16.82 2.84 -2.35
CA LEU A 248 16.79 1.69 -1.45
C LEU A 248 15.88 1.97 -0.26
N ARG A 249 16.00 3.15 0.34
CA ARG A 249 15.13 3.57 1.44
C ARG A 249 13.67 3.67 1.03
N ALA A 250 13.38 4.29 -0.13
CA ALA A 250 12.03 4.34 -0.67
C ALA A 250 11.43 2.94 -0.80
N SER A 251 12.19 2.00 -1.34
CA SER A 251 11.72 0.62 -1.53
C SER A 251 11.44 -0.11 -0.23
N TRP A 252 12.28 0.07 0.80
CA TRP A 252 12.08 -0.56 2.10
C TRP A 252 10.91 0.08 2.86
N LEU A 253 10.73 1.39 2.74
CA LEU A 253 9.54 2.07 3.25
C LEU A 253 8.26 1.56 2.58
N LEU A 254 8.27 1.37 1.27
CA LEU A 254 7.12 0.84 0.52
C LEU A 254 6.84 -0.65 0.80
N ARG A 255 7.81 -1.40 1.36
CA ARG A 255 7.59 -2.76 1.86
C ARG A 255 6.87 -2.81 3.19
N LEU A 256 6.91 -1.75 4.00
CA LEU A 256 6.10 -1.65 5.21
C LEU A 256 4.62 -1.75 4.82
N PRO A 257 3.85 -2.72 5.34
CA PRO A 257 2.51 -3.00 4.84
C PRO A 257 1.57 -1.80 4.84
N CYS A 258 1.50 -1.04 5.95
CA CYS A 258 0.65 0.15 6.01
C CYS A 258 1.04 1.22 4.98
N VAL A 259 2.34 1.47 4.80
CA VAL A 259 2.85 2.45 3.83
C VAL A 259 2.55 2.00 2.41
N GLY A 260 2.90 0.77 2.05
CA GLY A 260 2.64 0.22 0.71
C GLY A 260 1.15 0.26 0.37
N PHE A 261 0.29 -0.10 1.32
CA PHE A 261 -1.17 -0.07 1.12
C PHE A 261 -1.72 1.35 0.97
N ALA A 262 -1.31 2.29 1.84
CA ALA A 262 -1.74 3.68 1.77
C ALA A 262 -1.33 4.34 0.44
N GLU A 263 -0.15 4.02 -0.06
CA GLU A 263 0.38 4.58 -1.32
C GLU A 263 -0.19 3.90 -2.56
N GLN A 264 -0.47 2.58 -2.51
CA GLN A 264 -0.97 1.81 -3.64
C GLN A 264 -2.48 1.96 -3.86
N ALA A 265 -3.26 2.07 -2.80
CA ALA A 265 -4.72 2.20 -2.86
C ALA A 265 -5.23 3.28 -3.84
N PRO A 266 -4.72 4.54 -3.81
CA PRO A 266 -5.18 5.57 -4.75
C PRO A 266 -4.78 5.28 -6.21
N ILE A 267 -3.67 4.57 -6.43
CA ILE A 267 -3.23 4.20 -7.79
C ILE A 267 -4.19 3.15 -8.36
N VAL A 268 -4.41 2.06 -7.62
CA VAL A 268 -5.30 0.97 -8.04
C VAL A 268 -6.73 1.47 -8.22
N THR A 269 -7.22 2.32 -7.30
CA THR A 269 -8.56 2.89 -7.40
C THR A 269 -8.73 3.68 -8.70
N ARG A 270 -7.83 4.65 -8.92
CA ARG A 270 -7.89 5.51 -10.11
C ARG A 270 -7.78 4.71 -11.40
N GLU A 271 -6.86 3.76 -11.46
CA GLU A 271 -6.53 3.09 -12.72
C GLU A 271 -7.43 1.90 -13.03
N CYS A 272 -7.77 1.12 -12.01
CA CYS A 272 -8.50 -0.13 -12.19
C CYS A 272 -9.97 -0.03 -11.87
N LEU A 273 -10.36 0.77 -10.88
CA LEU A 273 -11.76 0.87 -10.48
C LEU A 273 -12.50 2.00 -11.20
N GLU A 274 -11.83 3.14 -11.39
CA GLU A 274 -12.42 4.32 -12.03
C GLU A 274 -12.17 4.36 -13.53
N ALA A 275 -10.91 4.24 -13.96
CA ALA A 275 -10.55 4.29 -15.38
C ALA A 275 -10.71 2.95 -16.10
N ASN A 276 -10.87 1.85 -15.37
CA ASN A 276 -11.03 0.49 -15.90
C ASN A 276 -10.00 0.15 -16.99
N LYS A 277 -8.72 0.43 -16.72
CA LYS A 277 -7.65 0.17 -17.69
C LYS A 277 -7.57 -1.32 -18.02
N SER A 278 -7.28 -1.64 -19.28
CA SER A 278 -7.31 -3.02 -19.78
C SER A 278 -6.38 -3.99 -19.05
N TRP A 279 -5.26 -3.51 -18.49
CA TRP A 279 -4.30 -4.35 -17.76
C TRP A 279 -4.72 -4.66 -16.31
N CYS A 280 -5.81 -4.04 -15.83
CA CYS A 280 -6.36 -4.32 -14.52
C CYS A 280 -7.14 -5.65 -14.48
N HIS A 281 -7.54 -6.17 -15.63
CA HIS A 281 -8.37 -7.36 -15.76
C HIS A 281 -7.86 -8.31 -16.84
N GLY A 282 -8.19 -9.59 -16.71
CA GLY A 282 -8.01 -10.58 -17.77
C GLY A 282 -6.57 -10.77 -18.25
N THR A 283 -5.57 -10.46 -17.41
CA THR A 283 -4.17 -10.64 -17.79
C THR A 283 -3.80 -12.12 -17.91
N GLY A 284 -2.70 -12.41 -18.59
CA GLY A 284 -2.34 -13.76 -19.05
C GLY A 284 -1.86 -14.74 -17.98
N TRP A 285 -1.84 -14.38 -16.69
CA TRP A 285 -1.40 -15.28 -15.61
C TRP A 285 -2.57 -15.79 -14.73
N PRO A 286 -2.42 -16.97 -14.10
CA PRO A 286 -3.53 -17.68 -13.45
C PRO A 286 -4.27 -16.89 -12.38
N GLU A 287 -3.55 -16.13 -11.56
CA GLU A 287 -4.11 -15.37 -10.43
C GLU A 287 -5.03 -14.24 -10.92
N SER A 288 -4.66 -13.58 -12.01
CA SER A 288 -5.54 -12.60 -12.63
C SER A 288 -6.81 -13.22 -13.19
N GLN A 289 -6.77 -14.46 -13.69
CA GLN A 289 -7.97 -15.16 -14.15
C GLN A 289 -8.88 -15.57 -12.97
N ARG A 290 -8.31 -15.90 -11.81
CA ARG A 290 -9.08 -16.24 -10.60
C ARG A 290 -9.73 -15.03 -9.95
N TYR A 291 -9.01 -13.92 -9.84
CA TYR A 291 -9.42 -12.80 -8.99
C TYR A 291 -9.79 -11.53 -9.76
N ALA A 292 -9.54 -11.49 -11.08
CA ALA A 292 -9.78 -10.31 -11.90
C ALA A 292 -9.97 -10.63 -13.40
N ALA A 293 -10.60 -11.74 -13.77
CA ALA A 293 -10.80 -12.08 -15.18
C ALA A 293 -11.51 -10.96 -15.97
N ASP A 294 -12.44 -10.29 -15.29
CA ASP A 294 -13.19 -9.15 -15.78
C ASP A 294 -13.54 -8.21 -14.59
N PRO A 295 -14.15 -7.03 -14.85
CA PRO A 295 -14.55 -6.11 -13.78
C PRO A 295 -15.54 -6.70 -12.77
N ALA A 296 -16.42 -7.62 -13.20
CA ALA A 296 -17.40 -8.25 -12.31
C ALA A 296 -16.72 -9.22 -11.33
N THR A 297 -15.71 -9.95 -11.81
CA THR A 297 -14.86 -10.88 -11.06
C THR A 297 -13.99 -10.14 -10.05
N ALA A 298 -13.42 -9.01 -10.46
CA ALA A 298 -12.71 -8.11 -9.55
C ALA A 298 -13.62 -7.59 -8.44
N GLN A 299 -14.83 -7.16 -8.79
CA GLN A 299 -15.80 -6.66 -7.82
C GLN A 299 -16.24 -7.74 -6.82
N ARG A 300 -16.51 -8.98 -7.28
CA ARG A 300 -16.83 -10.10 -6.37
C ARG A 300 -15.67 -10.40 -5.43
N SER A 301 -14.45 -10.49 -5.95
CA SER A 301 -13.26 -10.72 -5.13
C SER A 301 -13.10 -9.67 -4.02
N ARG A 302 -13.35 -8.40 -4.33
CA ARG A 302 -13.31 -7.30 -3.34
C ARG A 302 -14.43 -7.42 -2.29
N GLN A 303 -15.63 -7.83 -2.67
CA GLN A 303 -16.74 -8.05 -1.73
C GLN A 303 -16.44 -9.19 -0.76
N ASP A 304 -15.87 -10.29 -1.25
CA ASP A 304 -15.47 -11.42 -0.42
C ASP A 304 -14.36 -11.02 0.57
N LEU A 305 -13.34 -10.29 0.10
CA LEU A 305 -12.28 -9.75 0.96
C LEU A 305 -12.81 -8.79 2.03
N GLU A 306 -13.75 -7.91 1.68
CA GLU A 306 -14.39 -7.02 2.65
C GLU A 306 -15.16 -7.82 3.72
N ALA A 307 -15.88 -8.88 3.32
CA ALA A 307 -16.57 -9.76 4.25
C ALA A 307 -15.58 -10.49 5.17
N ILE A 308 -14.49 -11.02 4.63
CA ILE A 308 -13.41 -11.65 5.41
C ILE A 308 -12.86 -10.66 6.43
N PHE A 309 -12.45 -9.46 6.02
CA PHE A 309 -11.88 -8.46 6.94
C PHE A 309 -12.84 -8.01 8.03
N LYS A 310 -14.14 -7.94 7.75
CA LYS A 310 -15.16 -7.69 8.79
C LYS A 310 -15.23 -8.79 9.85
N THR A 311 -14.90 -10.04 9.52
CA THR A 311 -14.87 -11.15 10.49
C THR A 311 -13.60 -11.23 11.32
N LEU A 312 -12.50 -10.62 10.84
CA LEU A 312 -11.19 -10.63 11.50
C LEU A 312 -11.01 -9.46 12.48
N ARG A 313 -11.93 -8.51 12.48
CA ARG A 313 -11.98 -7.34 13.35
C ARG A 313 -12.77 -7.64 14.62
#